data_AF-A0A662LJR5-F1
#
_entry.id   AF-A0A662LJR5-F1
#
_cell.length_a   1.000
_cell.length_b   1.000
_cell.length_c   1.000
_cell.angle_alpha   90.00
_cell.angle_beta   90.00
_cell.angle_gamma   90.00
#
_symmetry.space_group_name_H-M   'P 1'
#
loop_
_entity.id
_entity.type
_entity.pdbx_description
1 polymer ?
#
loop_
_entity_poly.entity_id
_entity_poly.type
_entity_poly.pdbx_seq_one_letter_code
_entity_poly.pdbx_strand_id
1 'polypeptide(L)'
;ELATGVSVYAVEGHVDSSSSKIDKLAIIVVARAGSTPIDLSTTVLQLSNSTVKCILSYDSNNFQSSPAATGLFNTSAFSLAADKFGVIVLNDPDGSCKSGSTPVINKGDKVALTVNVTAAFNGLPTRTYVWGTVMPEQGAPGIISFTTPASYVYSVYQLQ
;
A
#
# COMPACT_ATOMS: atom_id res chain seq x y z
N GLU A 1 -5.18 -0.52 -23.20
CA GLU A 1 -3.84 -0.52 -22.57
C GLU A 1 -3.31 0.89 -22.23
N LEU A 2 -3.42 1.90 -23.11
CA LEU A 2 -2.86 3.25 -22.88
C LEU A 2 -3.56 4.11 -21.80
N ALA A 3 -4.84 3.85 -21.48
CA ALA A 3 -5.61 4.64 -20.51
C ALA A 3 -5.76 3.98 -19.13
N THR A 4 -5.77 2.64 -19.08
CA THR A 4 -5.89 1.89 -17.82
C THR A 4 -4.60 1.98 -17.04
N GLY A 5 -4.68 2.23 -15.74
CA GLY A 5 -3.53 2.12 -14.86
C GLY A 5 -3.84 2.49 -13.43
N VAL A 6 -2.91 2.13 -12.55
CA VAL A 6 -2.97 2.51 -11.14
C VAL A 6 -2.14 3.78 -10.95
N SER A 7 -2.65 4.71 -10.14
CA SER A 7 -1.89 5.86 -9.66
C SER A 7 -1.69 5.75 -8.15
N VAL A 8 -0.46 5.99 -7.70
CA VAL A 8 -0.17 6.20 -6.28
C VAL A 8 -0.59 7.62 -5.94
N TYR A 9 -1.51 7.77 -5.00
CA TYR A 9 -2.03 9.05 -4.54
C TYR A 9 -1.18 9.63 -3.40
N ALA A 10 -0.84 8.78 -2.42
CA ALA A 10 0.00 9.13 -1.30
C ALA A 10 0.65 7.88 -0.72
N VAL A 11 1.77 8.04 -0.02
CA VAL A 11 2.37 6.97 0.77
C VAL A 11 2.53 7.44 2.19
N GLU A 12 1.98 6.70 3.13
CA GLU A 12 2.09 6.98 4.56
C GLU A 12 2.86 5.86 5.26
N GLY A 13 3.68 6.22 6.25
CA GLY A 13 4.39 5.29 7.11
C GLY A 13 4.08 5.51 8.58
N HIS A 14 3.92 4.42 9.32
CA HIS A 14 3.86 4.43 10.77
C HIS A 14 5.22 4.07 11.34
N VAL A 15 5.59 4.74 12.44
CA VAL A 15 6.83 4.52 13.18
C VAL A 15 6.53 3.78 14.46
N ASP A 16 7.18 2.64 14.66
CA ASP A 16 7.19 1.98 15.96
C ASP A 16 8.10 2.76 16.92
N SER A 17 7.51 3.26 18.00
CA SER A 17 8.22 4.03 19.04
C SER A 17 9.34 3.25 19.71
N SER A 18 9.25 1.91 19.72
CA SER A 18 10.23 1.05 20.40
C SER A 18 11.50 0.89 19.58
N SER A 19 11.35 0.68 18.26
CA SER A 19 12.47 0.48 17.34
C SER A 19 12.93 1.77 16.64
N SER A 20 12.16 2.87 16.71
CA SER A 20 12.41 4.11 15.98
C SER A 20 12.62 3.89 14.49
N LYS A 21 11.80 3.00 13.91
CA LYS A 21 11.79 2.65 12.48
C LYS A 21 10.36 2.64 11.97
N ILE A 22 10.20 2.84 10.67
CA ILE A 22 8.90 2.60 10.03
C ILE A 22 8.63 1.10 10.03
N ASP A 23 7.55 0.68 10.68
CA ASP A 23 7.11 -0.72 10.83
C ASP A 23 5.96 -1.07 9.89
N LYS A 24 5.16 -0.08 9.46
CA LYS A 24 4.04 -0.26 8.54
C LYS A 24 4.03 0.81 7.45
N LEU A 25 3.64 0.43 6.24
CA LEU A 25 3.38 1.35 5.13
C LEU A 25 1.95 1.19 4.62
N ALA A 26 1.30 2.32 4.35
CA ALA A 26 0.03 2.40 3.66
C ALA A 26 0.25 3.16 2.34
N ILE A 27 0.17 2.44 1.22
CA ILE A 27 0.31 3.01 -0.12
C ILE A 27 -1.09 3.25 -0.67
N ILE A 28 -1.51 4.50 -0.69
CA ILE A 28 -2.85 4.87 -1.15
C ILE A 28 -2.85 4.91 -2.66
N VAL A 29 -3.72 4.11 -3.28
CA VAL A 29 -3.84 4.00 -4.73
C VAL A 29 -5.25 4.29 -5.19
N VAL A 30 -5.33 4.76 -6.44
CA VAL A 30 -6.58 5.02 -7.16
C VAL A 30 -6.46 4.49 -8.59
N ALA A 31 -7.57 4.10 -9.19
CA ALA A 31 -7.62 3.85 -10.62
C ALA A 31 -7.48 5.19 -11.37
N ARG A 32 -6.68 5.22 -12.45
CA ARG A 32 -6.57 6.41 -13.31
C ARG A 32 -7.92 6.70 -13.98
N ALA A 33 -8.21 7.97 -14.22
CA ALA A 33 -9.44 8.35 -14.93
C ALA A 33 -9.51 7.68 -16.31
N GLY A 34 -10.64 7.06 -16.63
CA GLY A 34 -10.82 6.31 -17.88
C GLY A 34 -10.24 4.89 -17.86
N SER A 35 -9.74 4.42 -16.71
CA SER A 35 -9.34 3.02 -16.55
C SER A 35 -10.55 2.09 -16.58
N THR A 36 -10.34 0.92 -17.20
CA THR A 36 -11.16 -0.26 -16.90
C THR A 36 -10.98 -0.64 -15.42
N PRO A 37 -11.96 -1.34 -14.81
CA PRO A 37 -11.79 -1.85 -13.45
C PRO A 37 -10.50 -2.67 -13.31
N ILE A 38 -9.81 -2.51 -12.18
CA ILE A 38 -8.52 -3.13 -11.90
C ILE A 38 -8.70 -4.11 -10.75
N ASP A 39 -8.37 -5.38 -10.98
CA ASP A 39 -8.38 -6.39 -9.94
C ASP A 39 -7.08 -6.36 -9.13
N LEU A 40 -7.19 -6.14 -7.82
CA LEU A 40 -6.03 -6.12 -6.93
C LEU A 40 -5.54 -7.53 -6.57
N SER A 41 -6.33 -8.58 -6.81
CA SER A 41 -5.94 -9.96 -6.51
C SER A 41 -4.81 -10.46 -7.42
N THR A 42 -4.74 -9.92 -8.64
CA THR A 42 -3.70 -10.20 -9.64
C THR A 42 -2.63 -9.10 -9.68
N THR A 43 -2.80 -8.02 -8.92
CA THR A 43 -1.84 -6.92 -8.81
C THR A 43 -0.59 -7.36 -8.05
N VAL A 44 0.57 -6.94 -8.54
CA VAL A 44 1.87 -7.19 -7.89
C VAL A 44 2.45 -5.88 -7.40
N LEU A 45 2.75 -5.81 -6.10
CA LEU A 45 3.45 -4.68 -5.51
C LEU A 45 4.95 -5.01 -5.42
N GLN A 46 5.79 -4.18 -6.01
CA GLN A 46 7.25 -4.29 -5.88
C GLN A 46 7.77 -3.15 -5.03
N LEU A 47 8.62 -3.46 -4.06
CA LEU A 47 9.28 -2.46 -3.20
C LEU A 47 10.75 -2.82 -3.00
N SER A 48 11.61 -1.82 -2.90
CA SER A 48 13.04 -1.99 -2.69
C SER A 48 13.58 -0.86 -1.83
N ASN A 49 14.45 -1.19 -0.86
CA ASN A 49 15.22 -0.23 -0.08
C ASN A 49 16.68 -0.13 -0.58
N SER A 50 16.93 -0.53 -1.83
CA SER A 50 18.27 -0.66 -2.46
C SER A 50 19.11 -1.86 -2.00
N THR A 51 18.78 -2.51 -0.88
CA THR A 51 19.48 -3.72 -0.40
C THR A 51 18.61 -4.96 -0.56
N VAL A 52 17.34 -4.86 -0.19
CA VAL A 52 16.33 -5.93 -0.29
C VAL A 52 15.29 -5.49 -1.30
N LYS A 53 14.90 -6.41 -2.18
CA LYS A 53 13.75 -6.24 -3.08
C LYS A 53 12.67 -7.24 -2.66
N CYS A 54 11.48 -6.72 -2.37
CA CYS A 54 10.29 -7.50 -2.06
C CYS A 54 9.33 -7.47 -3.25
N ILE A 55 8.73 -8.61 -3.54
CA ILE A 55 7.62 -8.75 -4.49
C ILE A 55 6.45 -9.26 -3.66
N LEU A 56 5.40 -8.46 -3.57
CA LEU A 56 4.28 -8.69 -2.68
C LEU A 56 3.04 -9.02 -3.49
N SER A 57 2.31 -10.03 -3.02
CA SER A 57 1.04 -10.49 -3.58
C SER A 57 -0.10 -10.25 -2.60
N TYR A 58 -1.33 -10.16 -3.09
CA TYR A 58 -2.48 -9.89 -2.24
C TYR A 58 -2.73 -11.01 -1.21
N ASP A 59 -3.08 -10.63 0.02
CA ASP A 59 -3.59 -11.52 1.06
C ASP A 59 -5.03 -11.16 1.42
N SER A 60 -5.96 -12.01 1.00
CA SER A 60 -7.40 -11.81 1.22
C SER A 60 -7.82 -11.87 2.68
N ASN A 61 -7.00 -12.42 3.58
CA ASN A 61 -7.27 -12.41 5.02
C ASN A 61 -6.99 -11.05 5.67
N ASN A 62 -6.17 -10.21 5.01
CA ASN A 62 -5.80 -8.88 5.47
C ASN A 62 -6.53 -7.81 4.64
N PHE A 63 -7.86 -7.98 4.51
CA PHE A 63 -8.75 -7.02 3.87
C PHE A 63 -9.67 -6.36 4.90
N GLN A 64 -9.87 -5.04 4.79
CA GLN A 64 -10.87 -4.30 5.57
C GLN A 64 -11.67 -3.35 4.67
N SER A 65 -13.00 -3.36 4.81
CA SER A 65 -13.92 -2.52 4.03
C SER A 65 -13.99 -1.07 4.49
N SER A 66 -13.34 -0.74 5.61
CA SER A 66 -13.18 0.63 6.10
C SER A 66 -12.00 0.69 7.08
N PRO A 67 -11.34 1.85 7.24
CA PRO A 67 -10.35 2.03 8.31
C PRO A 67 -11.02 1.94 9.69
N ALA A 68 -10.27 1.47 10.68
CA ALA A 68 -10.71 1.50 12.06
C ALA A 68 -10.96 2.94 12.53
N ALA A 69 -11.94 3.14 13.42
CA ALA A 69 -12.25 4.46 14.00
C ALA A 69 -11.06 5.09 14.76
N THR A 70 -10.10 4.26 15.17
CA THR A 70 -8.87 4.66 15.87
C THR A 70 -7.70 4.97 14.92
N GLY A 71 -7.91 4.89 13.61
CA GLY A 71 -6.96 5.30 12.58
C GLY A 71 -6.50 4.16 11.65
N LEU A 72 -5.93 4.56 10.51
CA LEU A 72 -5.52 3.66 9.43
C LEU A 72 -4.57 2.56 9.92
N PHE A 73 -3.50 2.92 10.64
CA PHE A 73 -2.46 1.98 11.09
C PHE A 73 -2.86 1.08 12.27
N ASN A 74 -4.03 1.31 12.87
CA ASN A 74 -4.62 0.43 13.88
C ASN A 74 -5.67 -0.53 13.29
N THR A 75 -5.86 -0.49 11.98
CA THR A 75 -6.78 -1.37 11.25
C THR A 75 -6.17 -2.77 11.11
N SER A 76 -6.97 -3.83 11.25
CA SER A 76 -6.55 -5.24 11.15
C SER A 76 -6.29 -5.67 9.69
N ALA A 77 -5.29 -5.07 9.06
CA ALA A 77 -4.84 -5.38 7.70
C ALA A 77 -3.31 -5.32 7.55
N PHE A 78 -2.55 -5.24 8.64
CA PHE A 78 -1.08 -5.17 8.63
C PHE A 78 -0.42 -6.45 9.15
N SER A 79 -1.19 -7.48 9.52
CA SER A 79 -0.67 -8.77 9.98
C SER A 79 -0.28 -9.65 8.79
N LEU A 80 0.72 -9.17 8.04
CA LEU A 80 1.14 -9.70 6.75
C LEU A 80 2.52 -10.36 6.82
N ALA A 81 2.72 -11.39 6.00
CA ALA A 81 4.05 -11.91 5.69
C ALA A 81 4.83 -10.94 4.79
N ALA A 82 6.15 -11.14 4.70
CA ALA A 82 7.08 -10.26 3.97
C ALA A 82 6.79 -10.14 2.46
N ASP A 83 6.13 -11.14 1.89
CA ASP A 83 5.75 -11.26 0.47
C ASP A 83 4.26 -10.98 0.23
N LYS A 84 3.56 -10.38 1.20
CA LYS A 84 2.13 -10.11 1.14
C LYS A 84 1.77 -8.65 1.38
N PHE A 85 0.78 -8.16 0.64
CA PHE A 85 0.11 -6.90 0.93
C PHE A 85 -1.36 -7.12 1.25
N GLY A 86 -1.90 -6.28 2.12
CA GLY A 86 -3.33 -6.23 2.45
C GLY A 86 -4.00 -5.02 1.81
N VAL A 87 -5.31 -4.90 2.02
CA VAL A 87 -6.11 -3.81 1.45
C VAL A 87 -7.03 -3.23 2.51
N ILE A 88 -7.04 -1.90 2.63
CA ILE A 88 -8.04 -1.16 3.40
C ILE A 88 -8.78 -0.24 2.43
N VAL A 89 -10.09 -0.38 2.34
CA VAL A 89 -10.93 0.50 1.54
C VAL A 89 -11.10 1.84 2.27
N LEU A 90 -10.76 2.95 1.60
CA LEU A 90 -10.89 4.31 2.14
C LEU A 90 -12.12 5.02 1.58
N ASN A 91 -12.42 4.76 0.31
CA ASN A 91 -13.59 5.27 -0.39
C ASN A 91 -13.98 4.27 -1.48
N ASP A 92 -15.21 3.79 -1.46
CA ASP A 92 -15.77 2.88 -2.48
C ASP A 92 -17.28 3.15 -2.59
N PRO A 93 -17.69 4.10 -3.45
CA PRO A 93 -19.09 4.51 -3.54
C PRO A 93 -20.03 3.45 -4.14
N ASP A 94 -19.50 2.55 -4.98
CA ASP A 94 -20.31 1.54 -5.69
C ASP A 94 -20.18 0.12 -5.11
N GLY A 95 -19.31 -0.06 -4.11
CA GLY A 95 -19.12 -1.31 -3.39
C GLY A 95 -18.41 -2.36 -4.23
N SER A 96 -17.60 -1.96 -5.22
CA SER A 96 -16.90 -2.87 -6.11
C SER A 96 -15.69 -3.55 -5.46
N CYS A 97 -15.12 -2.95 -4.41
CA CYS A 97 -13.94 -3.47 -3.73
C CYS A 97 -14.34 -4.34 -2.53
N LYS A 98 -14.29 -5.67 -2.71
CA LYS A 98 -14.67 -6.65 -1.68
C LYS A 98 -13.53 -7.60 -1.33
N SER A 99 -13.59 -8.17 -0.12
CA SER A 99 -12.67 -9.23 0.29
C SER A 99 -12.82 -10.49 -0.58
N GLY A 100 -11.80 -11.36 -0.55
CA GLY A 100 -11.80 -12.60 -1.31
C GLY A 100 -11.29 -12.41 -2.73
N SER A 101 -12.04 -12.90 -3.73
CA SER A 101 -11.60 -12.96 -5.13
C SER A 101 -11.95 -11.73 -5.96
N THR A 102 -12.59 -10.71 -5.38
CA THR A 102 -13.01 -9.51 -6.13
C THR A 102 -12.62 -8.19 -5.43
N PRO A 103 -11.34 -7.97 -5.07
CA PRO A 103 -10.86 -6.66 -4.63
C PRO A 103 -10.66 -5.76 -5.86
N VAL A 104 -11.76 -5.41 -6.53
CA VAL A 104 -11.73 -4.63 -7.76
C VAL A 104 -11.83 -3.14 -7.41
N ILE A 105 -11.00 -2.31 -8.02
CA ILE A 105 -11.08 -0.86 -7.92
C ILE A 105 -11.44 -0.23 -9.27
N ASN A 106 -12.28 0.79 -9.23
CA ASN A 106 -12.70 1.54 -10.40
C ASN A 106 -12.67 3.06 -10.14
N LYS A 107 -13.36 3.83 -11.00
CA LYS A 107 -13.32 5.28 -10.98
C LYS A 107 -14.00 5.84 -9.73
N GLY A 108 -13.20 6.47 -8.88
CA GLY A 108 -13.67 7.12 -7.66
C GLY A 108 -13.25 6.37 -6.40
N ASP A 109 -12.77 5.14 -6.56
CA ASP A 109 -12.31 4.34 -5.44
C ASP A 109 -10.93 4.79 -4.96
N LYS A 110 -10.77 4.73 -3.64
CA LYS A 110 -9.49 4.93 -2.96
C LYS A 110 -9.28 3.77 -2.01
N VAL A 111 -8.14 3.12 -2.13
CA VAL A 111 -7.76 2.02 -1.25
C VAL A 111 -6.32 2.20 -0.80
N ALA A 112 -6.01 1.76 0.41
CA ALA A 112 -4.66 1.67 0.93
C ALA A 112 -4.15 0.23 0.79
N LEU A 113 -3.06 0.06 0.04
CA LEU A 113 -2.30 -1.19 0.04
C LEU A 113 -1.40 -1.20 1.27
N THR A 114 -1.62 -2.14 2.18
CA THR A 114 -0.91 -2.22 3.45
C THR A 114 0.28 -3.16 3.34
N VAL A 115 1.40 -2.78 3.97
CA VAL A 115 2.64 -3.58 3.99
C VAL A 115 3.18 -3.63 5.40
N ASN A 116 3.57 -4.83 5.84
CA ASN A 116 4.35 -5.06 7.05
C ASN A 116 5.84 -4.86 6.76
N VAL A 117 6.34 -3.66 7.07
CA VAL A 117 7.72 -3.25 6.78
C VAL A 117 8.71 -3.95 7.71
N THR A 118 8.29 -4.25 8.94
CA THR A 118 9.10 -5.05 9.86
C THR A 118 9.37 -6.43 9.28
N ALA A 119 8.36 -7.10 8.73
CA ALA A 119 8.54 -8.39 8.06
C ALA A 119 9.34 -8.27 6.76
N ALA A 120 9.06 -7.27 5.93
CA ALA A 120 9.67 -7.12 4.60
C ALA A 120 11.14 -6.65 4.64
N PHE A 121 11.47 -5.71 5.54
CA PHE A 121 12.74 -4.98 5.52
C PHE A 121 13.44 -4.92 6.89
N ASN A 122 12.91 -5.56 7.94
CA ASN A 122 13.34 -5.35 9.33
C ASN A 122 13.19 -3.89 9.80
N GLY A 123 12.14 -3.24 9.29
CA GLY A 123 11.81 -1.83 9.50
C GLY A 123 12.70 -0.89 8.68
N LEU A 124 12.19 0.31 8.35
CA LEU A 124 12.97 1.31 7.62
C LEU A 124 13.56 2.36 8.57
N PRO A 125 14.89 2.46 8.67
CA PRO A 125 15.52 3.54 9.43
C PRO A 125 15.38 4.88 8.71
N THR A 126 15.75 5.96 9.39
CA THR A 126 15.82 7.32 8.83
C THR A 126 16.76 7.39 7.62
N ARG A 127 16.51 8.31 6.67
CA ARG A 127 17.32 8.53 5.45
C ARG A 127 17.47 7.30 4.54
N THR A 128 16.46 6.44 4.52
CA THR A 128 16.41 5.28 3.64
C THR A 128 15.65 5.64 2.36
N TYR A 129 16.29 5.43 1.21
CA TYR A 129 15.63 5.56 -0.08
C TYR A 129 14.84 4.29 -0.41
N VAL A 130 13.55 4.45 -0.68
CA VAL A 130 12.65 3.35 -1.04
C VAL A 130 12.00 3.66 -2.38
N TRP A 131 12.00 2.68 -3.26
CA TRP A 131 11.39 2.78 -4.57
C TRP A 131 10.66 1.50 -4.94
N GLY A 132 9.69 1.62 -5.83
CA GLY A 132 8.83 0.48 -6.17
C GLY A 132 7.76 0.83 -7.17
N THR A 133 6.95 -0.17 -7.49
CA THR A 133 5.83 -0.02 -8.42
C THR A 133 4.64 -0.86 -8.01
N VAL A 134 3.45 -0.32 -8.23
CA VAL A 134 2.19 -1.07 -8.17
C VAL A 134 1.84 -1.47 -9.60
N MET A 135 1.97 -2.77 -9.91
CA MET A 135 1.73 -3.31 -11.24
C MET A 135 0.36 -4.00 -11.29
N PRO A 136 -0.66 -3.37 -11.90
CA PRO A 136 -1.92 -4.07 -12.16
C PRO A 136 -1.74 -5.15 -13.23
N GLU A 137 -2.71 -6.05 -13.35
CA GLU A 137 -2.73 -7.06 -14.42
C GLU A 137 -2.69 -6.45 -15.82
N GLN A 138 -3.38 -5.32 -15.99
CA GLN A 138 -3.38 -4.56 -17.23
C GLN A 138 -3.27 -3.06 -16.93
N GLY A 139 -2.51 -2.38 -17.79
CA GLY A 139 -2.36 -0.93 -17.74
C GLY A 139 -1.05 -0.45 -17.13
N ALA A 140 -0.92 0.88 -17.03
CA ALA A 140 0.30 1.52 -16.60
C ALA A 140 0.51 1.38 -15.07
N PRO A 141 1.73 1.07 -14.62
CA PRO A 141 2.04 0.93 -13.21
C PRO A 141 2.00 2.28 -12.48
N GLY A 142 1.71 2.21 -11.17
CA GLY A 142 1.91 3.31 -10.24
C GLY A 142 3.35 3.30 -9.72
N ILE A 143 3.98 4.47 -9.60
CA ILE A 143 5.37 4.58 -9.14
C ILE A 143 5.40 5.02 -7.68
N ILE A 144 6.26 4.38 -6.89
CA ILE A 144 6.57 4.70 -5.51
C ILE A 144 8.02 5.15 -5.45
N SER A 145 8.29 6.32 -4.88
CA SER A 145 9.64 6.81 -4.66
C SER A 145 9.64 7.82 -3.52
N PHE A 146 10.28 7.47 -2.42
CA PHE A 146 10.42 8.36 -1.27
C PHE A 146 11.73 8.10 -0.53
N THR A 147 12.13 9.08 0.28
CA THR A 147 13.23 8.95 1.23
C THR A 147 12.69 9.21 2.62
N THR A 148 12.92 8.30 3.56
CA THR A 148 12.48 8.49 4.95
C THR A 148 13.19 9.70 5.58
N PRO A 149 12.53 10.46 6.47
CA PRO A 149 13.08 11.68 7.05
C PRO A 149 14.35 11.43 7.88
N ALA A 150 15.04 12.52 8.24
CA ALA A 150 16.27 12.45 9.03
C ALA A 150 16.07 12.08 10.51
N SER A 151 14.84 12.19 11.02
CA SER A 151 14.46 11.84 12.39
C SER A 151 12.98 11.52 12.45
N TYR A 152 12.59 10.60 13.34
CA TYR A 152 11.20 10.30 13.65
C TYR A 152 10.83 10.88 15.01
N VAL A 153 9.89 11.82 15.01
CA VAL A 153 9.30 12.51 16.17
C VAL A 153 7.79 12.29 16.27
N TYR A 154 7.14 11.91 15.17
CA TYR A 154 5.73 11.56 15.10
C TYR A 154 5.56 10.06 14.87
N SER A 155 4.38 9.53 15.21
CA SER A 155 4.04 8.13 14.93
C SER A 155 3.64 7.88 13.48
N VAL A 156 3.24 8.91 12.73
CA VAL A 156 2.79 8.79 11.34
C VAL A 156 3.45 9.87 10.49
N TYR A 157 3.88 9.50 9.29
CA TYR A 157 4.50 10.37 8.30
C TYR A 157 3.86 10.18 6.93
N GLN A 158 3.55 11.28 6.26
CA GLN A 158 3.34 11.27 4.81
C GLN A 158 4.72 11.33 4.12
N LEU A 159 5.02 10.33 3.29
CA LEU A 159 6.31 10.10 2.64
C LEU A 159 6.29 10.50 1.16
N GLN A 160 5.11 10.42 0.53
CA GLN A 160 4.84 10.84 -0.86
C GLN A 160 3.44 11.43 -0.96
#